data_AF-A0A1P8XKS5-F1
#
_entry.id   AF-A0A1P8XKS5-F1
#
_cell.length_a   1.000
_cell.length_b   1.000
_cell.length_c   1.000
_cell.angle_alpha   90.00
_cell.angle_beta   90.00
_cell.angle_gamma   90.00
#
_symmetry.space_group_name_H-M   'P 1'
#
loop_
_entity.id
_entity.type
_entity.pdbx_description
1 polymer ?
#
loop_
_entity_poly.entity_id
_entity_poly.type
_entity_poly.pdbx_seq_one_letter_code
_entity_poly.pdbx_strand_id
1 'polypeptide(L)'
;MPFNMDMAVQAAQTASFQGLVDSAQANNKQMMVVADSAMTANRGQMSASFQTWISDVHQVATSNNVVLDQIREALQFGLGSTDNQESSAAADFQQITGVVSPFH
;
A
#
# COMPACT_ATOMS: atom_id res chain seq x y z
N MET A 1 -8.73 12.12 25.52
CA MET A 1 -7.57 11.26 25.26
C MET A 1 -6.97 11.66 23.92
N PRO A 2 -5.82 12.37 23.90
CA PRO A 2 -5.22 12.88 22.66
C PRO A 2 -4.50 11.80 21.83
N PHE A 3 -3.96 10.76 22.46
CA PHE A 3 -3.28 9.65 21.77
C PHE A 3 -4.18 8.86 20.81
N ASN A 4 -5.42 8.52 21.22
CA ASN A 4 -6.37 7.84 20.33
C ASN A 4 -6.82 8.67 19.11
N MET A 5 -6.79 10.00 19.16
CA MET A 5 -7.14 10.82 17.99
C MET A 5 -6.01 10.84 16.97
N ASP A 6 -4.75 10.87 17.41
CA ASP A 6 -3.59 10.91 16.52
C ASP A 6 -3.43 9.57 15.78
N MET A 7 -3.63 8.44 16.47
CA MET A 7 -3.60 7.13 15.82
C MET A 7 -4.77 6.95 14.82
N ALA A 8 -5.97 7.43 15.15
CA ALA A 8 -7.10 7.37 14.22
C ALA A 8 -6.83 8.17 12.92
N VAL A 9 -6.14 9.31 13.03
CA VAL A 9 -5.72 10.11 11.87
C VAL A 9 -4.62 9.41 11.08
N GLN A 10 -3.63 8.82 11.75
CA GLN A 10 -2.57 8.05 11.12
C GLN A 10 -3.13 6.85 10.34
N ALA A 11 -4.04 6.08 10.96
CA ALA A 11 -4.71 4.96 10.32
C ALA A 11 -5.52 5.40 9.08
N ALA A 12 -6.25 6.52 9.17
CA ALA A 12 -6.99 7.07 8.04
C ALA A 12 -6.08 7.53 6.88
N GLN A 13 -4.93 8.13 7.19
CA GLN A 13 -3.93 8.52 6.19
C GLN A 13 -3.30 7.30 5.52
N THR A 14 -2.93 6.27 6.30
CA THR A 14 -2.39 5.03 5.77
C THR A 14 -3.40 4.29 4.89
N ALA A 15 -4.66 4.19 5.31
CA ALA A 15 -5.72 3.60 4.49
C ALA A 15 -5.92 4.37 3.17
N SER A 16 -5.89 5.70 3.22
CA SER A 16 -5.98 6.55 2.03
C SER A 16 -4.82 6.31 1.07
N PHE A 17 -3.59 6.24 1.59
CA PHE A 17 -2.40 5.97 0.80
C PHE A 17 -2.39 4.56 0.22
N GLN A 18 -2.84 3.56 0.99
CA GLN A 18 -3.04 2.19 0.49
C GLN A 18 -4.05 2.15 -0.66
N GLY A 19 -5.15 2.92 -0.58
CA GLY A 19 -6.10 3.07 -1.68
C GLY A 19 -5.48 3.68 -2.95
N LEU A 20 -4.56 4.63 -2.82
CA LEU A 20 -3.81 5.19 -3.95
C LEU A 20 -2.85 4.17 -4.57
N VAL A 21 -2.15 3.38 -3.74
CA VAL A 21 -1.26 2.30 -4.18
C VAL A 21 -2.05 1.24 -4.97
N ASP A 22 -3.19 0.80 -4.43
CA ASP A 22 -4.05 -0.19 -5.08
C ASP A 22 -4.61 0.34 -6.41
N SER A 23 -4.98 1.63 -6.46
CA SER A 23 -5.44 2.28 -7.69
C SER A 23 -4.32 2.39 -8.74
N ALA A 24 -3.11 2.72 -8.32
CA ALA A 24 -1.94 2.77 -9.21
C ALA A 24 -1.60 1.39 -9.79
N GLN A 25 -1.67 0.33 -8.98
CA GLN A 25 -1.49 -1.04 -9.47
C GLN A 25 -2.60 -1.44 -10.46
N ALA A 26 -3.85 -1.08 -10.17
CA ALA A 26 -4.96 -1.34 -11.10
C ALA A 26 -4.75 -0.64 -12.44
N ASN A 27 -4.29 0.62 -12.44
CA ASN A 27 -3.97 1.37 -13.65
C ASN A 27 -2.84 0.69 -14.45
N ASN A 28 -1.77 0.23 -13.80
CA ASN A 28 -0.69 -0.50 -14.48
C ASN A 28 -1.23 -1.78 -15.15
N LYS A 29 -2.10 -2.54 -14.46
CA LYS A 29 -2.73 -3.74 -15.03
C LYS A 29 -3.58 -3.41 -16.25
N GLN A 30 -4.38 -2.34 -16.19
CA GLN A 30 -5.15 -1.88 -17.33
C GLN A 30 -4.25 -1.47 -18.50
N MET A 31 -3.13 -0.79 -18.22
CA MET A 31 -2.17 -0.38 -19.25
C MET A 31 -1.55 -1.59 -19.97
N MET A 32 -1.22 -2.66 -19.23
CA MET A 32 -0.73 -3.92 -19.81
C MET A 32 -1.79 -4.57 -20.72
N VAL A 33 -3.05 -4.62 -20.29
CA VAL A 33 -4.15 -5.18 -21.11
C VAL A 33 -4.35 -4.38 -22.41
N VAL A 34 -4.30 -3.05 -22.33
CA VAL A 34 -4.38 -2.20 -23.53
C VAL A 34 -3.19 -2.46 -24.45
N ALA A 35 -1.98 -2.56 -23.91
CA ALA A 35 -0.77 -2.87 -24.68
C ALA A 35 -0.88 -4.23 -25.40
N ASP A 36 -1.38 -5.27 -24.72
CA ASP A 36 -1.61 -6.59 -25.30
C ASP A 36 -2.67 -6.58 -26.41
N SER A 37 -3.75 -5.81 -26.21
CA SER A 37 -4.78 -5.63 -27.23
C SER A 37 -4.22 -4.91 -28.47
N ALA A 38 -3.35 -3.91 -28.27
CA ALA A 38 -2.71 -3.15 -29.33
C ALA A 38 -1.70 -4.00 -30.13
N MET A 39 -0.93 -4.87 -29.46
CA MET A 39 -0.08 -5.85 -30.15
C MET A 39 -0.90 -6.82 -30.99
N THR A 40 -2.00 -7.33 -30.44
CA THR A 40 -2.84 -8.31 -31.11
C THR A 40 -3.53 -7.71 -32.34
N ALA A 41 -4.05 -6.49 -32.21
CA ALA A 41 -4.71 -5.77 -33.30
C ALA A 41 -3.77 -5.40 -34.45
N ASN A 42 -2.49 -5.14 -34.15
CA ASN A 42 -1.50 -4.70 -35.14
C ASN A 42 -0.54 -5.79 -35.63
N ARG A 43 -0.83 -7.07 -35.34
CA ARG A 43 0.01 -8.19 -35.80
C ARG A 43 0.20 -8.13 -37.32
N GLY A 44 1.44 -7.89 -37.75
CA GLY A 44 1.85 -7.83 -39.15
C GLY A 44 1.86 -6.43 -39.79
N GLN A 45 1.30 -5.40 -39.14
CA GLN A 45 1.35 -4.00 -39.63
C GLN A 45 2.02 -3.02 -38.66
N MET A 46 2.57 -3.53 -37.57
CA MET A 46 3.16 -2.75 -36.50
C MET A 46 4.58 -2.28 -36.83
N SER A 47 4.84 -0.97 -36.76
CA SER A 47 6.20 -0.42 -36.92
C SER A 47 7.11 -0.88 -35.77
N ALA A 48 8.40 -1.07 -36.04
CA ALA A 48 9.39 -1.50 -35.04
C ALA A 48 9.35 -0.62 -33.78
N SER A 49 9.27 0.70 -33.96
CA SER A 49 9.20 1.68 -32.87
C SER A 49 7.98 1.50 -31.96
N PHE A 50 6.82 1.14 -32.55
CA PHE A 50 5.61 0.89 -31.76
C PHE A 50 5.68 -0.45 -31.00
N GLN A 51 6.37 -1.47 -31.56
CA GLN A 51 6.63 -2.72 -30.83
C GLN A 51 7.53 -2.47 -29.61
N THR A 52 8.59 -1.68 -29.79
CA THR A 52 9.47 -1.26 -28.68
C THR A 52 8.68 -0.49 -27.63
N TRP A 53 7.87 0.49 -28.05
CA TRP A 53 7.07 1.28 -27.12
C TRP A 53 6.10 0.41 -26.29
N ILE A 54 5.42 -0.57 -26.90
CA ILE A 54 4.55 -1.50 -26.15
C ILE A 54 5.38 -2.34 -25.17
N SER A 55 6.54 -2.85 -25.60
CA SER A 55 7.43 -3.61 -24.71
C SER A 55 7.86 -2.78 -23.50
N ASP A 56 8.23 -1.51 -23.71
CA ASP A 56 8.63 -0.59 -22.66
C ASP A 56 7.48 -0.32 -21.69
N VAL A 57 6.27 -0.11 -22.20
CA VAL A 57 5.04 0.05 -21.40
C VAL A 57 4.81 -1.16 -20.49
N HIS A 58 4.98 -2.37 -21.01
CA HIS A 58 4.85 -3.62 -20.24
C HIS A 58 5.90 -3.73 -19.14
N GLN A 59 7.17 -3.45 -19.49
CA GLN A 59 8.29 -3.52 -18.55
C GLN A 59 8.14 -2.49 -17.42
N VAL A 60 7.78 -1.25 -17.75
CA VAL A 60 7.57 -0.18 -16.77
C VAL A 60 6.38 -0.49 -15.87
N ALA A 61 5.25 -0.95 -16.43
CA ALA A 61 4.09 -1.33 -15.63
C ALA A 61 4.42 -2.47 -14.65
N THR A 62 5.18 -3.47 -15.10
CA THR A 62 5.63 -4.59 -14.26
C THR A 62 6.56 -4.09 -13.15
N SER A 63 7.56 -3.28 -13.49
CA SER A 63 8.48 -2.71 -12.49
C SER A 63 7.76 -1.84 -11.47
N ASN A 64 6.79 -1.03 -11.91
CA ASN A 64 5.99 -0.21 -11.01
C ASN A 64 5.15 -1.06 -10.05
N ASN A 65 4.58 -2.17 -10.52
CA ASN A 65 3.81 -3.07 -9.65
C ASN A 65 4.67 -3.67 -8.54
N VAL A 66 5.94 -4.04 -8.82
CA VAL A 66 6.88 -4.53 -7.81
C VAL A 66 7.15 -3.48 -6.73
N VAL A 67 7.39 -2.22 -7.14
CA VAL A 67 7.61 -1.12 -6.19
C VAL A 67 6.35 -0.85 -5.36
N LEU A 68 5.18 -0.88 -5.98
CA LEU A 68 3.90 -0.68 -5.28
C LEU A 68 3.60 -1.81 -4.28
N ASP A 69 3.97 -3.05 -4.59
CA ASP A 69 3.87 -4.17 -3.64
C ASP A 69 4.79 -3.95 -2.43
N GLN A 70 6.04 -3.51 -2.65
CA GLN A 70 6.96 -3.19 -1.55
C GLN A 70 6.44 -2.04 -0.67
N ILE A 71 5.84 -1.02 -1.28
CA ILE A 71 5.20 0.08 -0.54
C ILE A 71 4.04 -0.46 0.30
N ARG A 72 3.20 -1.32 -0.28
CA ARG A 72 2.07 -1.94 0.41
C ARG A 72 2.54 -2.77 1.61
N GLU A 73 3.58 -3.58 1.46
CA GLU A 73 4.17 -4.36 2.55
C GLU A 73 4.73 -3.46 3.66
N ALA A 74 5.45 -2.39 3.29
CA ALA A 74 6.00 -1.44 4.25
C ALA A 74 4.90 -0.72 5.07
N LEU A 75 3.78 -0.37 4.44
CA LEU A 75 2.63 0.24 5.13
C LEU A 75 2.00 -0.73 6.13
N GLN A 76 1.84 -2.00 5.75
CA GLN A 76 1.29 -3.03 6.64
C GLN A 76 2.20 -3.30 7.83
N PHE A 77 3.52 -3.36 7.61
CA PHE A 77 4.50 -3.47 8.69
C PHE A 77 4.44 -2.27 9.65
N GLY A 78 4.39 -1.05 9.11
CA GLY A 78 4.28 0.18 9.89
C GLY A 78 3.05 0.20 10.81
N LEU A 79 1.88 -0.15 10.28
CA LEU A 79 0.65 -0.27 11.07
C LEU A 79 0.76 -1.36 12.15
N GLY A 80 1.19 -2.57 11.78
CA GLY A 80 1.33 -3.66 12.74
C GLY A 80 2.34 -3.37 13.86
N SER A 81 3.41 -2.63 13.55
CA SER A 81 4.38 -2.19 14.56
C SER A 81 3.82 -1.14 15.52
N THR A 82 2.98 -0.23 15.01
CA THR A 82 2.33 0.82 15.80
C THR A 82 1.27 0.22 16.72
N ASP A 83 0.41 -0.67 16.21
CA ASP A 83 -0.60 -1.38 16.99
C ASP A 83 0.03 -2.24 18.11
N ASN A 84 1.13 -2.94 17.81
CA ASN A 84 1.84 -3.74 18.81
C ASN A 84 2.49 -2.88 19.90
N GLN A 85 3.03 -1.71 19.55
CA GLN A 85 3.58 -0.78 20.53
C GLN A 85 2.49 -0.16 21.40
N GLU A 86 1.34 0.21 20.83
CA GLU A 86 0.20 0.69 21.62
C GLU A 86 -0.37 -0.41 22.52
N SER A 87 -0.53 -1.63 22.03
CA SER A 87 -1.02 -2.74 22.85
C SER A 87 -0.08 -3.02 24.04
N SER A 88 1.24 -2.96 23.80
CA SER A 88 2.24 -3.14 24.86
C SER A 88 2.22 -1.99 25.87
N ALA A 89 2.17 -0.74 25.38
CA ALA A 89 2.13 0.44 26.24
C ALA A 89 0.83 0.56 27.05
N ALA A 90 -0.31 0.17 26.46
CA ALA A 90 -1.60 0.12 27.15
C ALA A 90 -1.63 -0.99 28.21
N ALA A 91 -1.03 -2.15 27.93
CA ALA A 91 -0.89 -3.24 28.90
C ALA A 91 -0.04 -2.79 30.10
N ASP A 92 1.12 -2.17 29.85
CA ASP A 92 1.99 -1.64 30.91
C ASP A 92 1.28 -0.54 31.73
N PHE A 93 0.52 0.34 31.07
CA PHE A 93 -0.23 1.40 31.75
C PHE A 93 -1.37 0.85 32.61
N GLN A 94 -2.10 -0.17 32.16
CA GLN A 94 -3.10 -0.87 32.96
C GLN A 94 -2.46 -1.58 34.17
N GLN A 95 -1.25 -2.12 34.00
CA GLN A 95 -0.51 -2.74 35.09
C GLN A 95 -0.10 -1.72 36.16
N ILE A 96 0.32 -0.52 35.74
CA ILE A 96 0.73 0.58 36.64
C ILE A 96 -0.49 1.22 37.34
N THR A 97 -1.63 1.34 36.66
CA THR A 97 -2.83 2.01 37.20
C THR A 97 -3.82 1.06 37.88
N GLY A 98 -3.65 -0.25 37.72
CA GLY A 98 -4.55 -1.29 38.23
C GLY A 98 -4.35 -1.73 39.68
N VAL A 99 -3.39 -1.16 40.43
CA VAL A 99 -3.15 -1.51 41.85
C VAL A 99 -3.02 -0.25 42.70
N VAL A 100 -4.12 0.50 42.85
CA VAL A 100 -4.32 1.32 44.04
C VAL A 100 -5.79 1.22 44.44
N SER A 101 -6.16 0.16 45.17
CA SER A 101 -7.35 0.20 46.02
C SER A 101 -7.05 1.13 47.19
N PRO A 102 -7.76 2.26 47.36
CA PRO A 102 -7.69 3.00 48.60
C PRO A 102 -8.69 2.38 49.59
N PHE A 103 -8.34 2.41 50.88
CA PHE A 103 -9.16 2.11 52.06
C PHE A 103 -9.12 0.66 52.60
N HIS A 104 -8.26 0.47 53.61
CA HIS A 104 -8.70 -0.02 54.92
C HIS A 104 -9.34 1.14 55.69
#